data_AF-A0A120G5X4-F1
#
_entry.id   AF-A0A120G5X4-F1
#
_cell.length_a   1.000
_cell.length_b   1.000
_cell.length_c   1.000
_cell.angle_alpha   90.00
_cell.angle_beta   90.00
_cell.angle_gamma   90.00
#
_symmetry.space_group_name_H-M   'P 1'
#
loop_
_entity.id
_entity.type
_entity.pdbx_description
1 polymer ?
#
loop_
_entity_poly.entity_id
_entity_poly.type
_entity_poly.pdbx_seq_one_letter_code
_entity_poly.pdbx_strand_id
1 'polypeptide(L)' 'MRVRTNLEALVHRNVFYQLVELAVSRPINGQNWLGVWSSGEFFPIGLEP' A
#
# COMPACT_ATOMS: atom_id res chain seq x y z
N MET A 1 6.26 -1.24 15.28
CA MET A 1 4.90 -0.65 15.16
C MET A 1 4.02 -1.68 14.48
N ARG A 2 3.09 -2.31 15.22
CA ARG A 2 2.29 -3.43 14.74
C ARG A 2 0.97 -2.87 14.17
N VAL A 3 0.90 -2.64 12.86
CA VAL A 3 -0.38 -2.41 12.17
C VAL A 3 -1.07 -3.76 12.10
N ARG A 4 -1.62 -4.23 13.21
CA ARG A 4 -2.51 -5.38 13.22
C ARG A 4 -3.88 -4.93 13.70
N THR A 5 -4.84 -5.15 12.82
CA THR A 5 -6.23 -5.43 13.17
C THR A 5 -7.07 -4.23 13.58
N ASN A 6 -7.16 -3.18 12.75
CA ASN A 6 -8.26 -2.22 12.88
C ASN A 6 -8.72 -1.49 11.59
N LEU A 7 -8.14 -1.78 10.42
CA LEU A 7 -8.56 -1.18 9.14
C LEU A 7 -9.31 -2.16 8.22
N GLU A 8 -9.87 -3.25 8.72
CA GLU A 8 -10.69 -4.15 7.89
C GLU A 8 -12.19 -3.78 7.87
N ALA A 9 -12.65 -2.84 8.70
CA ALA A 9 -14.10 -2.57 8.82
C ALA A 9 -14.57 -1.16 8.43
N LEU A 10 -13.69 -0.17 8.23
CA LEU A 10 -14.10 1.23 8.06
C LEU A 10 -13.11 2.07 7.23
N VAL A 11 -12.37 1.48 6.29
CA VAL A 11 -11.63 2.27 5.29
C VAL A 11 -12.64 2.83 4.32
N HIS A 12 -13.19 3.98 4.69
CA HIS A 12 -13.77 4.94 3.78
C HIS A 12 -12.96 4.93 2.49
N ARG A 13 -13.58 4.62 1.35
CA ARG A 13 -12.94 4.54 0.02
C ARG A 13 -11.93 5.70 -0.22
N ASN A 14 -12.19 6.87 0.34
CA ASN A 14 -11.28 8.02 0.32
C ASN A 14 -9.85 7.72 0.81
N VAL A 15 -9.67 7.04 1.94
CA VAL A 15 -8.34 6.79 2.49
C VAL A 15 -7.58 5.78 1.62
N PHE A 16 -8.29 4.82 1.02
CA PHE A 16 -7.70 3.88 0.07
C PHE A 16 -7.16 4.62 -1.17
N TYR A 17 -7.94 5.51 -1.79
CA TYR A 17 -7.47 6.29 -2.94
C TYR A 17 -6.33 7.24 -2.59
N GLN A 18 -6.36 7.87 -1.41
CA GLN A 18 -5.25 8.70 -0.93
C GLN A 18 -3.97 7.88 -0.74
N LEU A 19 -4.07 6.65 -0.24
CA LEU A 19 -2.92 5.76 -0.12
C LEU A 19 -2.41 5.29 -1.48
N VAL A 20 -3.29 5.10 -2.46
CA VAL A 20 -2.91 4.77 -3.85
C VAL A 20 -2.24 5.97 -4.54
N GLU A 21 -2.70 7.20 -4.33
CA GLU A 21 -2.01 8.41 -4.84
C GLU A 21 -0.61 8.59 -4.25
N LEU A 22 -0.38 8.13 -3.02
CA LEU A 22 0.92 8.12 -2.37
C LEU A 22 1.73 6.83 -2.62
N ALA A 23 1.12 5.82 -3.25
CA ALA A 23 1.79 4.57 -3.55
C ALA A 23 2.75 4.75 -4.72
N VAL A 24 3.90 4.09 -4.64
CA VAL A 24 4.94 4.10 -5.66
C VAL A 24 5.02 2.73 -6.30
N SER A 25 5.01 2.68 -7.63
CA SER A 25 5.23 1.44 -8.40
C SER A 25 6.70 1.02 -8.29
N ARG A 26 6.93 -0.21 -7.83
CA ARG A 26 8.26 -0.81 -7.69
C ARG A 26 8.31 -2.16 -8.39
N PRO A 27 9.30 -2.42 -9.26
CA PRO A 27 9.50 -3.74 -9.84
C PRO A 27 10.00 -4.70 -8.75
N ILE A 28 9.20 -5.72 -8.44
CA ILE A 28 9.54 -6.79 -7.50
C ILE A 28 9.26 -8.12 -8.21
N ASN A 29 10.29 -8.94 -8.36
CA ASN A 29 10.20 -10.26 -9.02
C ASN A 29 9.62 -10.20 -10.44
N GLY A 30 9.95 -9.16 -11.21
CA GLY A 30 9.50 -9.01 -12.60
C GLY A 30 8.06 -8.53 -12.77
N GLN A 31 7.38 -8.15 -11.68
CA GLN A 31 6.05 -7.53 -11.70
C GLN A 31 6.11 -6.16 -11.03
N ASN A 32 5.28 -5.22 -11.48
CA ASN A 32 5.16 -3.92 -10.84
C ASN A 32 4.20 -4.01 -9.67
N TRP A 33 4.71 -3.67 -8.49
CA TRP A 33 3.94 -3.63 -7.26
C TRP A 33 3.73 -2.19 -6.83
N LEU A 34 2.48 -1.82 -6.59
CA LEU A 34 2.11 -0.60 -5.91
C LEU A 34 2.26 -0.81 -4.40
N GLY A 35 2.97 0.10 -3.74
CA GLY A 35 3.14 0.05 -2.29
C GLY A 35 3.61 1.38 -1.72
N VAL A 36 3.66 1.46 -0.40
CA VAL A 36 4.09 2.66 0.32
C VAL A 36 5.38 2.41 1.09
N TRP A 37 6.18 3.46 1.24
CA TRP A 37 7.35 3.44 2.11
C TRP A 37 6.96 3.87 3.52
N SER A 38 7.33 3.07 4.51
CA SER A 38 7.16 3.40 5.92
C SER A 38 8.41 2.98 6.70
N SER A 39 9.00 3.91 7.44
CA SER A 39 10.22 3.67 8.23
C SER A 39 11.40 3.07 7.42
N GLY A 40 11.50 3.39 6.14
CA GLY A 40 12.53 2.87 5.23
C GLY A 40 12.27 1.46 4.69
N GLU A 41 11.12 0.86 5.01
CA GLU A 41 10.68 -0.43 4.47
C GLU A 41 9.52 -0.23 3.48
N PHE A 42 9.49 -1.04 2.42
CA PHE A 42 8.45 -0.98 1.39
C PHE A 42 7.35 -1.99 1.69
N PHE A 43 6.10 -1.50 1.81
CA PHE A 43 4.92 -2.30 2.08
C PHE A 43 4.08 -2.41 0.79
N PRO A 44 4.05 -3.58 0.12
CA PRO A 44 3.23 -3.78 -1.07
C PRO A 44 1.73 -3.78 -0.72
N ILE A 45 0.94 -3.05 -1.50
CA ILE A 45 -0.52 -2.91 -1.37
C ILE A 45 -1.23 -3.74 -2.46
N GLY A 46 -0.69 -3.79 -3.68
CA GLY A 46 -1.27 -4.56 -4.78
C GLY A 46 -0.38 -4.57 -6.03
N LEU A 47 -0.77 -5.39 -7.00
CA LEU A 47 -0.16 -5.35 -8.34
C LEU A 47 -0.67 -4.12 -9.08
N GLU A 48 0.22 -3.45 -9.79
CA GLU A 48 -0.17 -2.48 -10.80
C GLU A 48 -0.92 -3.23 -11.92
N PRO A 49 -2.16 -2.81 -12.27
CA PRO A 49 -2.93 -3.46 -13.33
C PRO A 49 -2.33 -3.27 -14.72
#